data_AF-A0A8X6IM12-F1
#
_entry.id   AF-A0A8X6IM12-F1
#
_cell.length_a   1.000
_cell.length_b   1.000
_cell.length_c   1.000
_cell.angle_alpha   90.00
_cell.angle_beta   90.00
_cell.angle_gamma   90.00
#
_symmetry.space_group_name_H-M   'P 1'
#
loop_
_entity.id
_entity.type
_entity.pdbx_description
1 polymer ?
#
loop_
_entity_poly.entity_id
_entity_poly.type
_entity_poly.pdbx_seq_one_letter_code
_entity_poly.pdbx_strand_id
1 'polypeptide(L)'
;MKGFTKRLFYEELLKDAEHLKSSNESRVFYKIINNSRKDFKSRVTICRNSDGEILSNPTEISQRWVEYFSDLLNAAHTNKAVFVPHQNYQDIQVPPPDCHEVELALQTLKSNKASGALQTWRKTANRTSS
;
A
#
# COMPACT_ATOMS: atom_id res chain seq x y z
N MET A 1 -11.62 28.64 -30.20
CA MET A 1 -11.09 27.67 -29.22
C MET A 1 -11.80 26.34 -29.44
N LYS A 2 -11.11 25.28 -29.89
CA LYS A 2 -11.74 23.95 -30.04
C LYS A 2 -12.00 23.40 -28.64
N GLY A 3 -13.26 23.15 -28.30
CA GLY A 3 -13.63 22.57 -27.01
C GLY A 3 -13.04 21.16 -26.88
N PHE A 4 -12.40 20.88 -25.74
CA PHE A 4 -11.82 19.58 -25.45
C PHE A 4 -12.95 18.60 -25.11
N THR A 5 -13.47 17.90 -26.12
CA THR A 5 -14.52 16.90 -25.92
C THR A 5 -13.91 15.60 -25.43
N LYS A 6 -14.62 14.87 -24.57
CA LYS A 6 -14.21 13.55 -24.07
C LYS A 6 -13.74 12.63 -25.21
N ARG A 7 -14.41 12.69 -26.36
CA ARG A 7 -14.06 11.94 -27.56
C ARG A 7 -12.66 12.25 -28.08
N LEU A 8 -12.31 13.53 -28.25
CA LEU A 8 -10.99 13.93 -28.77
C LEU A 8 -9.85 13.46 -27.86
N PHE A 9 -10.05 13.50 -26.54
CA PHE A 9 -9.09 12.97 -25.58
C PHE A 9 -8.82 11.47 -25.76
N TYR A 10 -9.86 10.66 -25.93
CA TYR A 10 -9.69 9.22 -26.16
C TYR A 10 -9.09 8.92 -27.53
N GLU A 11 -9.43 9.70 -28.56
CA GLU A 11 -8.82 9.56 -29.90
C GLU A 11 -7.32 9.83 -29.86
N GLU A 12 -6.87 10.84 -29.14
CA GLU A 12 -5.44 11.14 -28.94
C GLU A 12 -4.74 10.02 -28.15
N LEU A 13 -5.34 9.58 -27.04
CA LEU A 13 -4.79 8.50 -26.20
C LEU A 13 -4.65 7.17 -26.96
N LEU A 14 -5.58 6.86 -27.87
CA LEU A 14 -5.49 5.65 -28.70
C LEU A 14 -4.37 5.74 -29.73
N LYS A 15 -4.18 6.90 -30.37
CA LYS A 15 -3.07 7.12 -31.31
C LYS A 15 -1.71 6.95 -30.63
N ASP A 16 -1.57 7.48 -29.42
CA ASP A 16 -0.35 7.32 -28.63
C ASP A 16 -0.10 5.84 -28.29
N ALA A 17 -1.14 5.11 -27.91
CA ALA A 17 -1.04 3.67 -27.62
C ALA A 17 -0.64 2.86 -28.87
N GLU A 18 -1.17 3.18 -30.05
CA GLU A 18 -0.81 2.54 -31.32
C GLU A 18 0.66 2.81 -31.71
N HIS A 19 1.14 4.03 -31.51
CA HIS A 19 2.53 4.39 -31.73
C HIS A 19 3.46 3.61 -30.79
N LEU A 20 3.14 3.55 -29.49
CA LEU A 20 3.95 2.84 -28.48
C LEU A 20 4.00 1.33 -28.71
N LYS A 21 2.92 0.75 -29.23
CA LYS A 21 2.90 -0.66 -29.67
C LYS A 21 3.89 -0.87 -30.82
N SER A 22 3.92 0.06 -31.78
CA SER A 22 4.78 0.00 -32.96
C SER A 22 6.26 0.23 -32.60
N SER A 23 6.54 1.06 -31.59
CA SER A 23 7.88 1.35 -31.10
C SER A 23 8.42 0.33 -30.08
N ASN A 24 7.71 -0.79 -29.84
CA ASN A 24 8.05 -1.84 -28.88
C ASN A 24 8.20 -1.35 -27.41
N GLU A 25 7.59 -0.21 -27.07
CA GLU A 25 7.61 0.40 -25.73
C GLU A 25 6.53 -0.22 -24.83
N SER A 26 6.60 -1.53 -24.67
CA SER A 26 5.58 -2.36 -24.01
C SER A 26 5.21 -1.86 -22.60
N ARG A 27 6.18 -1.37 -21.83
CA ARG A 27 5.97 -0.85 -20.47
C ARG A 27 5.09 0.39 -20.46
N VAL A 28 5.34 1.33 -21.38
CA VAL A 28 4.58 2.59 -21.47
C VAL A 28 3.20 2.32 -22.04
N PHE A 29 3.11 1.44 -23.05
CA PHE A 29 1.84 0.96 -23.59
C PHE A 29 0.91 0.42 -22.48
N TYR A 30 1.37 -0.56 -21.70
CA TYR A 30 0.55 -1.13 -20.64
C TYR A 30 0.25 -0.14 -19.51
N LYS A 31 1.14 0.83 -19.23
CA LYS A 31 0.86 1.90 -18.28
C LYS A 31 -0.33 2.76 -18.72
N ILE A 32 -0.40 3.14 -20.00
CA ILE A 32 -1.51 3.92 -20.55
C ILE A 32 -2.81 3.12 -20.51
N ILE A 33 -2.79 1.85 -20.92
CA ILE A 33 -3.96 0.97 -20.89
C ILE A 33 -4.45 0.72 -19.46
N ASN A 34 -3.55 0.50 -18.51
CA ASN A 34 -3.93 0.30 -17.11
C ASN A 34 -4.50 1.58 -16.49
N ASN A 35 -3.98 2.74 -16.87
CA ASN A 35 -4.52 4.02 -16.42
C ASN A 35 -5.87 4.34 -17.05
N SER A 36 -6.09 3.99 -18.32
CA SER A 36 -7.37 4.24 -19.00
C SER A 36 -8.49 3.33 -18.50
N ARG A 37 -8.16 2.11 -18.06
CA ARG A 37 -9.09 1.17 -17.40
C ARG A 37 -9.38 1.53 -15.94
N LYS A 38 -8.58 2.40 -15.33
CA LYS A 38 -8.72 2.73 -13.91
C LYS A 38 -9.97 3.57 -13.71
N ASP A 39 -10.87 3.07 -12.85
CA ASP A 39 -12.05 3.85 -12.45
C ASP A 39 -11.64 5.16 -11.79
N PHE A 40 -12.41 6.21 -12.06
CA PHE A 40 -12.25 7.49 -11.39
C PHE A 40 -12.63 7.32 -9.90
N LYS A 41 -11.62 7.29 -9.04
CA LYS A 41 -11.82 7.32 -7.60
C LYS A 41 -11.89 8.78 -7.14
N SER A 42 -13.11 9.29 -6.99
CA SER A 42 -13.32 10.59 -6.34
C SER A 42 -12.69 10.55 -4.95
N ARG A 43 -11.75 11.47 -4.68
CA ARG A 43 -11.25 11.68 -3.31
C ARG A 43 -12.31 12.45 -2.57
N VAL A 44 -13.22 11.74 -1.90
CA VAL A 44 -14.17 12.36 -0.97
C VAL A 44 -13.43 12.65 0.34
N THR A 45 -13.29 13.93 0.68
CA THR A 45 -12.86 14.33 2.02
C THR A 45 -14.12 14.41 2.86
N ILE A 46 -14.31 13.42 3.73
CA ILE A 46 -15.44 13.34 4.66
C ILE A 46 -14.90 13.05 6.06
N CYS A 47 -15.46 13.70 7.08
CA CYS A 47 -15.13 13.43 8.48
C CYS A 47 -16.40 13.37 9.33
N ARG A 48 -16.33 12.78 10.53
CA ARG A 48 -17.44 12.81 11.47
C ARG A 48 -17.31 13.99 12.44
N ASN A 49 -18.42 14.65 12.74
CA ASN A 49 -18.47 15.64 13.83
C ASN A 49 -18.45 14.93 15.19
N SER A 50 -18.48 15.71 16.28
CA SER A 50 -18.60 15.21 17.66
C SER A 50 -19.86 14.37 17.89
N ASP A 51 -20.94 14.67 17.18
CA ASP A 51 -22.25 14.03 17.32
C ASP A 51 -22.42 12.79 16.43
N GLY A 52 -21.39 12.45 15.64
CA GLY A 52 -21.36 11.27 14.76
C GLY A 52 -21.92 11.48 13.36
N GLU A 53 -22.34 12.70 13.00
CA GLU A 53 -22.82 13.08 11.66
C GLU A 53 -21.66 13.24 10.67
N ILE A 54 -21.93 12.98 9.39
CA ILE A 54 -20.92 13.03 8.32
C ILE A 54 -20.84 14.43 7.74
N LEU A 55 -19.68 15.08 7.90
CA LEU A 55 -19.33 16.36 7.28
C LEU A 55 -18.62 16.11 5.95
N SER A 56 -19.12 16.73 4.88
CA SER A 56 -18.51 16.72 3.54
C SER A 56 -18.07 18.11 3.06
N ASN A 57 -18.41 19.16 3.80
CA ASN A 57 -18.05 20.53 3.47
C ASN A 57 -16.60 20.81 3.92
N PRO A 58 -15.70 21.26 3.04
CA PRO A 58 -14.30 21.50 3.39
C PRO A 58 -14.12 22.49 4.55
N THR A 59 -14.98 23.51 4.67
CA THR A 59 -14.91 24.50 5.75
C THR A 59 -15.26 23.86 7.10
N GLU A 60 -16.32 23.05 7.13
CA GLU A 60 -16.75 22.34 8.34
C GLU A 60 -15.71 21.29 8.77
N ILE A 61 -15.09 20.60 7.81
CA ILE A 61 -14.00 19.65 8.07
C ILE A 61 -12.81 20.38 8.69
N SER A 62 -12.43 21.54 8.16
CA SER A 62 -11.34 22.35 8.71
C SER A 62 -11.66 22.81 10.13
N GLN A 63 -12.88 23.28 10.37
CA GLN A 63 -13.32 23.72 11.69
C GLN A 63 -13.32 22.58 12.70
N ARG A 64 -13.80 21.39 12.30
CA ARG A 64 -13.76 20.18 13.13
C ARG A 64 -12.35 19.79 13.56
N TRP A 65 -11.36 19.96 12.67
CA TRP A 65 -9.95 19.72 13.01
C TRP A 65 -9.43 20.72 14.04
N VAL A 66 -9.79 22.00 13.91
CA VAL A 66 -9.43 23.05 14.88
C VAL A 66 -10.01 22.73 16.25
N GLU A 67 -11.29 22.36 16.32
CA GLU A 67 -11.96 21.97 17.57
C GLU A 67 -11.32 20.73 18.19
N TYR A 68 -11.13 19.67 17.42
CA TYR A 68 -10.52 18.42 17.90
C TYR A 68 -9.13 18.65 18.51
N PHE A 69 -8.28 19.41 17.83
CA PHE A 69 -6.92 19.66 18.32
C PHE A 69 -6.89 20.68 19.44
N SER A 70 -7.78 21.67 19.44
CA SER A 70 -7.93 22.58 20.56
C SER A 70 -8.28 21.79 21.82
N ASP A 71 -9.25 20.89 21.76
CA ASP A 71 -9.63 20.06 22.91
C ASP A 71 -8.50 19.11 23.32
N LEU A 72 -7.87 18.45 22.36
CA LEU A 72 -6.79 17.49 22.63
C LEU A 72 -5.56 18.14 23.27
N LEU A 73 -5.16 19.32 22.79
CA LEU A 73 -3.93 19.98 23.18
C LEU A 73 -4.12 20.94 24.36
N ASN A 74 -5.30 21.57 24.47
CA ASN A 74 -5.60 22.52 25.53
C ASN A 74 -6.37 21.89 26.70
N ALA A 75 -6.74 20.60 26.63
CA ALA A 75 -7.17 19.87 27.81
C ALA A 75 -6.05 19.95 28.86
N ALA A 76 -6.26 20.80 29.86
CA ALA A 76 -5.35 21.04 30.96
C ALA A 76 -4.82 19.69 31.46
N HIS A 77 -3.49 19.55 31.48
CA HIS A 77 -2.75 18.35 31.85
C HIS A 77 -3.29 17.68 33.12
N THR A 78 -4.32 16.85 32.97
CA THR A 78 -4.75 15.83 33.92
C THR A 78 -4.49 14.44 33.35
N ASN A 79 -3.85 14.37 32.18
CA ASN A 79 -3.11 13.19 31.77
C ASN A 79 -1.85 13.12 32.63
N LYS A 80 -1.94 12.41 33.77
CA LYS A 80 -0.78 11.69 34.29
C LYS A 80 -0.31 10.86 33.10
N ALA A 81 0.73 11.32 32.40
CA ALA A 81 1.35 10.53 31.35
C ALA A 81 1.66 9.18 31.99
N VAL A 82 0.92 8.14 31.63
CA VAL A 82 1.23 6.79 32.07
C VAL A 82 2.53 6.49 31.37
N PHE A 83 3.62 6.62 32.12
CA PHE A 83 4.93 6.18 31.69
C PHE A 83 4.80 4.67 31.49
N VAL A 84 4.58 4.23 30.26
CA VAL A 84 4.70 2.82 29.89
C VAL A 84 6.20 2.60 29.70
N PRO A 85 6.88 1.87 30.60
CA PRO A 85 8.29 1.61 30.41
C PRO A 85 8.46 0.83 29.11
N HIS A 86 9.37 1.28 28.26
CA HIS A 86 9.75 0.52 27.07
C HIS A 86 10.38 -0.80 27.53
N GLN A 87 9.64 -1.91 27.47
CA GLN A 87 10.22 -3.24 27.68
C GLN A 87 11.24 -3.48 26.58
N ASN A 88 12.51 -3.42 26.94
CA ASN A 88 13.61 -3.70 26.05
C ASN A 88 13.65 -5.23 25.82
N TYR A 89 13.14 -5.70 24.69
CA TYR A 89 13.03 -7.14 24.33
C TYR A 89 14.38 -7.84 24.09
N GLN A 90 15.51 -7.22 24.43
CA GLN A 90 16.79 -7.56 23.84
C GLN A 90 17.50 -8.79 24.42
N ASP A 91 16.95 -9.52 25.40
CA ASP A 91 17.63 -10.71 25.93
C ASP A 91 16.68 -11.83 26.39
N ILE A 92 15.61 -12.10 25.64
CA ILE A 92 14.88 -13.37 25.85
C ILE A 92 15.76 -14.49 25.27
N GLN A 93 16.53 -15.16 26.14
CA GLN A 93 17.27 -16.37 25.81
C GLN A 93 16.27 -17.50 25.56
N VAL A 94 15.75 -17.60 24.33
CA VAL A 94 14.89 -18.72 23.92
C VAL A 94 15.79 -19.91 23.61
N PRO A 95 15.55 -21.10 24.20
CA PRO A 95 16.31 -22.29 23.87
C PRO A 95 16.14 -22.65 22.39
N PRO A 96 17.14 -23.31 21.75
CA PRO A 96 17.01 -23.75 20.38
C PRO A 96 15.73 -24.59 20.18
N PRO A 97 14.97 -24.40 19.09
CA PRO A 97 13.73 -25.11 18.85
C PRO A 97 13.98 -26.61 18.64
N ASP A 98 13.01 -27.43 19.04
CA ASP A 98 13.08 -28.87 18.85
C ASP A 98 12.85 -29.25 17.38
N CYS A 99 13.43 -30.37 16.94
CA CYS A 99 13.34 -30.81 15.55
C CYS A 99 11.89 -31.06 15.11
N HIS A 100 11.04 -31.55 16.01
CA HIS A 100 9.62 -31.76 15.73
C HIS A 100 8.86 -30.43 15.61
N GLU A 101 9.19 -29.44 16.42
CA GLU A 101 8.62 -28.09 16.34
C GLU A 101 8.96 -27.43 15.00
N VAL A 102 10.21 -27.56 14.56
CA VAL A 102 10.66 -27.07 13.25
C VAL A 102 9.90 -27.77 12.12
N GLU A 103 9.65 -29.08 12.22
CA GLU A 103 8.91 -29.83 11.21
C GLU A 103 7.44 -29.38 11.12
N LEU A 104 6.76 -29.20 12.24
CA LEU A 104 5.40 -28.65 12.27
C LEU A 104 5.35 -27.21 11.73
N ALA A 105 6.33 -26.38 12.07
CA ALA A 105 6.46 -25.04 11.51
C ALA A 105 6.63 -25.07 9.99
N LEU A 106 7.45 -25.98 9.45
CA LEU A 106 7.61 -26.17 8.01
C LEU A 106 6.33 -26.64 7.32
N GLN A 107 5.56 -27.53 7.95
CA GLN A 107 4.27 -27.99 7.41
C GLN A 107 3.20 -26.89 7.41
N THR A 108 3.20 -26.01 8.42
CA THR A 108 2.25 -24.90 8.53
C THR A 108 2.60 -23.70 7.64
N LEU A 109 3.86 -23.59 7.20
CA LEU A 109 4.31 -22.55 6.28
C LEU A 109 3.72 -22.77 4.88
N LYS A 110 2.57 -22.12 4.61
CA LYS A 110 1.84 -22.12 3.32
C LYS A 110 2.57 -21.44 2.15
N SER A 111 3.86 -21.15 2.26
CA SER A 111 4.67 -20.66 1.15
C SER A 111 6.07 -21.23 1.19
N ASN A 112 6.39 -22.09 0.22
CA ASN A 112 7.78 -22.40 -0.15
C ASN A 112 8.41 -21.21 -0.89
N LYS A 113 8.36 -20.02 -0.29
CA LYS A 113 8.90 -18.78 -0.85
C LYS A 113 9.76 -18.11 0.21
N ALA A 114 11.04 -18.45 0.21
CA ALA A 114 12.02 -17.51 0.73
C ALA A 114 12.08 -16.32 -0.24
N SER A 115 11.72 -15.13 0.24
CA SER A 115 11.94 -13.87 -0.49
C SER A 115 13.42 -13.50 -0.34
N GLY A 116 14.30 -14.11 -1.14
CA GLY A 116 15.74 -13.89 -1.08
C GLY A 116 16.54 -14.80 -2.02
N ALA A 117 17.69 -14.32 -2.48
CA ALA A 117 18.48 -14.81 -3.63
C ALA A 117 19.20 -16.18 -3.45
N LEU A 118 18.62 -17.15 -2.75
CA LEU A 118 19.25 -18.44 -2.42
C LEU A 118 18.62 -19.66 -3.12
N GLN A 119 18.02 -19.47 -4.30
CA GLN A 119 17.37 -20.52 -5.10
C GLN A 119 18.27 -21.18 -6.18
N THR A 120 19.56 -20.84 -6.28
CA THR A 120 20.35 -21.18 -7.48
C THR A 120 21.23 -22.43 -7.40
N TRP A 121 21.50 -23.04 -6.24
CA TRP A 121 22.43 -24.17 -6.19
C TRP A 121 21.81 -25.54 -6.54
N ARG A 122 20.49 -25.71 -6.42
CA ARG A 122 19.83 -27.01 -6.68
C ARG A 122 19.60 -27.31 -8.17
N LYS A 123 19.71 -26.30 -9.05
CA LYS A 123 19.37 -26.42 -10.48
C LYS A 123 20.57 -26.63 -11.41
N THR A 124 21.80 -26.43 -10.95
CA THR A 124 23.00 -26.54 -11.81
C THR A 124 23.53 -27.96 -11.95
N ALA A 125 23.04 -28.93 -11.19
CA ALA A 125 23.61 -30.29 -11.18
C ALA A 125 23.13 -31.22 -12.32
N ASN A 126 22.02 -30.91 -13.01
CA ASN A 126 21.32 -31.94 -13.83
C ASN A 126 21.17 -31.64 -15.33
N ARG A 127 21.95 -30.72 -15.93
CA ARG A 127 21.79 -30.42 -17.38
C ARG A 127 23.06 -30.27 -18.22
N THR A 128 24.21 -30.71 -17.71
CA THR A 128 25.32 -31.15 -18.56
C THR A 128 25.07 -32.59 -18.99
N SER A 129 24.38 -32.79 -20.11
CA SER A 129 24.57 -33.96 -21.00
C SER A 129 23.68 -33.85 -22.23
N SER A 130 24.36 -33.85 -23.38
CA SER A 130 23.91 -34.12 -24.76
C SER A 130 23.14 -33.05 -25.50
#